data_AF-A0A931NUS4-F1
#
_entry.id   AF-A0A931NUS4-F1
#
_cell.length_a   1.000
_cell.length_b   1.000
_cell.length_c   1.000
_cell.angle_alpha   90.00
_cell.angle_beta   90.00
_cell.angle_gamma   90.00
#
_symmetry.space_group_name_H-M   'P 1'
#
loop_
_entity.id
_entity.type
_entity.pdbx_description
1 polymer ?
#
loop_
_entity_poly.entity_id
_entity_poly.type
_entity_poly.pdbx_seq_one_letter_code
_entity_poly.pdbx_strand_id
1 'polypeptide(L)'
;MSEHQEVTAKVGWKGRKTISLMRVALRQRSLQRSVGAYLLTLVVSIGASSAAYPSQAVQQMVAMCAGGALMAAAVWAIVATVRLQTALGRNVVLACIMSIGMLIPIVNILFLASHDGRATKLLKKHGVRVGLLGVPRDELHKLVQGACRKCGYDVRTITGPVCPECGTPLPAAPAAVAPAA
;
A
#
# COMPACT_ATOMS: atom_id res chain seq x y z
N MET A 1 15.21 2.10 20.73
CA MET A 1 14.27 2.25 19.60
C MET A 1 13.45 3.51 19.86
N SER A 2 13.80 4.62 19.20
CA SER A 2 13.05 5.88 19.29
C SER A 2 11.64 5.69 18.74
N GLU A 3 10.64 6.06 19.52
CA GLU A 3 9.23 5.99 19.14
C GLU A 3 8.96 7.02 18.02
N HIS A 4 9.10 6.60 16.76
CA HIS A 4 8.78 7.45 15.62
C HIS A 4 7.26 7.62 15.55
N GLN A 5 6.75 8.73 16.09
CA GLN A 5 5.33 9.08 15.93
C GLN A 5 4.97 9.14 14.43
N GLU A 6 3.97 8.34 14.02
CA GLU A 6 3.53 8.20 12.63
C GLU A 6 2.49 9.27 12.27
N VAL A 7 2.56 9.90 11.09
CA VAL A 7 1.52 10.85 10.67
C VAL A 7 0.20 10.11 10.47
N THR A 8 -0.80 10.48 11.27
CA THR A 8 -2.15 9.93 11.15
C THR A 8 -3.06 10.89 10.40
N ALA A 9 -3.78 10.39 9.40
CA ALA A 9 -4.86 11.11 8.75
C ALA A 9 -6.21 10.68 9.34
N LYS A 10 -7.14 11.63 9.52
CA LYS A 10 -8.55 11.31 9.83
C LYS A 10 -9.24 10.89 8.54
N VAL A 11 -9.74 9.65 8.48
CA VAL A 11 -10.34 9.09 7.26
C VAL A 11 -11.67 8.43 7.60
N GLY A 12 -12.63 8.53 6.67
CA GLY A 12 -13.99 8.00 6.80
C GLY A 12 -15.05 9.10 6.90
N TRP A 13 -16.28 8.77 6.51
CA TRP A 13 -17.42 9.70 6.40
C TRP A 13 -17.64 10.52 7.68
N LYS A 14 -17.40 9.93 8.87
CA LYS A 14 -17.56 10.60 10.17
C LYS A 14 -16.25 11.07 10.83
N GLY A 15 -15.11 11.00 10.15
CA GLY A 15 -13.81 11.47 10.70
C GLY A 15 -13.31 10.79 11.98
N ARG A 16 -13.92 9.67 12.38
CA ARG A 16 -13.68 9.00 13.68
C ARG A 16 -12.44 8.09 13.72
N LYS A 17 -11.89 7.69 12.56
CA LYS A 17 -10.73 6.79 12.51
C LYS A 17 -9.47 7.54 12.09
N THR A 18 -8.45 7.47 12.93
CA THR A 18 -7.08 7.88 12.59
C THR A 18 -6.38 6.72 11.89
N ILE A 19 -5.77 7.01 10.74
CA ILE A 19 -5.07 6.01 9.91
C ILE A 19 -3.63 6.45 9.73
N SER A 20 -2.71 5.55 10.08
CA SER A 20 -1.28 5.74 9.81
C SER A 20 -1.02 5.71 8.30
N LEU A 21 -0.55 6.83 7.75
CA LEU A 21 -0.21 6.95 6.33
C LEU A 21 0.93 6.01 5.94
N MET A 22 1.89 5.82 6.84
CA MET A 22 3.00 4.88 6.69
C MET A 22 2.48 3.46 6.46
N ARG A 23 1.55 2.99 7.31
CA ARG A 23 0.93 1.67 7.16
C ARG A 23 0.17 1.54 5.84
N VAL A 24 -0.54 2.57 5.41
CA VAL A 24 -1.25 2.55 4.12
C VAL A 24 -0.27 2.40 2.97
N ALA A 25 0.82 3.19 2.93
CA ALA A 25 1.83 3.12 1.88
C ALA A 25 2.51 1.74 1.80
N LEU A 26 2.88 1.17 2.96
CA LEU A 26 3.49 -0.16 3.02
C LEU A 26 2.53 -1.26 2.55
N ARG A 27 1.25 -1.19 2.95
CA ARG A 27 0.23 -2.16 2.53
C ARG A 27 -0.12 -2.03 1.05
N GLN A 28 -0.14 -0.82 0.50
CA GLN A 28 -0.34 -0.59 -0.93
C GLN A 28 0.74 -1.28 -1.75
N ARG A 29 2.02 -1.10 -1.38
CA ARG A 29 3.15 -1.76 -2.05
C ARG A 29 3.09 -3.29 -1.93
N SER A 30 2.67 -3.80 -0.77
CA SER A 30 2.46 -5.23 -0.58
C SER A 30 1.35 -5.77 -1.49
N LEU A 31 0.22 -5.05 -1.61
CA LEU A 31 -0.88 -5.45 -2.48
C LEU A 31 -0.43 -5.50 -3.95
N GLN A 32 0.28 -4.47 -4.39
CA GLN A 32 0.74 -4.41 -5.77
C GLN A 32 1.73 -5.53 -6.12
N ARG A 33 2.62 -5.88 -5.19
CA ARG A 33 3.49 -7.06 -5.36
C ARG A 33 2.69 -8.36 -5.42
N SER A 34 1.68 -8.52 -4.57
CA SER A 34 0.84 -9.74 -4.61
C SER A 34 0.04 -9.87 -5.90
N VAL A 35 -0.53 -8.76 -6.41
CA VAL A 35 -1.28 -8.79 -7.67
C VAL A 35 -0.34 -8.97 -8.86
N GLY A 36 0.84 -8.33 -8.84
CA GLY A 36 1.88 -8.57 -9.85
C GLY A 36 2.35 -10.03 -9.87
N ALA A 37 2.58 -10.63 -8.70
CA ALA A 37 2.94 -12.04 -8.58
C ALA A 37 1.81 -12.96 -9.09
N TYR A 38 0.55 -12.65 -8.77
CA TYR A 38 -0.61 -13.39 -9.28
C TYR A 38 -0.69 -13.33 -10.81
N LEU A 39 -0.60 -12.15 -11.41
CA LEU A 39 -0.60 -11.98 -12.87
C LEU A 39 0.58 -12.69 -13.53
N LEU A 40 1.77 -12.60 -12.94
CA LEU A 40 2.95 -13.31 -13.43
C LEU A 40 2.75 -14.83 -13.38
N THR A 41 2.22 -15.35 -12.27
CA THR A 41 1.92 -16.78 -12.11
C THR A 41 0.88 -17.24 -13.14
N LEU A 42 -0.12 -16.40 -13.44
CA LEU A 42 -1.11 -16.67 -14.46
C LEU A 42 -0.49 -16.73 -15.87
N VAL A 43 0.36 -15.77 -16.23
CA VAL A 43 1.08 -15.77 -17.52
C VAL A 43 2.00 -16.99 -17.64
N VAL A 44 2.76 -17.31 -16.59
CA VAL A 44 3.63 -18.50 -16.55
C VAL A 44 2.82 -19.78 -16.69
N SER A 45 1.64 -19.87 -16.05
CA SER A 45 0.76 -21.05 -16.15
C SER A 45 0.21 -21.24 -17.56
N ILE A 46 -0.16 -20.16 -18.26
CA ILE A 46 -0.60 -20.20 -19.65
C ILE A 46 0.55 -20.63 -20.57
N GLY A 47 1.73 -20.04 -20.38
CA GLY A 47 2.94 -20.39 -21.14
C GLY A 47 3.35 -21.84 -20.94
N ALA A 48 3.36 -22.32 -19.70
CA ALA A 48 3.62 -23.72 -19.36
C ALA A 48 2.59 -24.64 -20.03
N SER A 49 1.30 -24.30 -19.99
CA SER A 49 0.26 -25.11 -20.64
C SER A 49 0.41 -25.20 -22.16
N SER A 50 1.05 -24.22 -22.80
CA SER A 50 1.32 -24.20 -24.25
C SER A 50 2.63 -24.90 -24.65
N ALA A 51 3.49 -25.25 -23.69
CA ALA A 51 4.79 -25.84 -23.99
C ALA A 51 4.66 -27.31 -24.42
N ALA A 52 5.48 -27.72 -25.39
CA ALA A 52 5.59 -29.11 -25.79
C ALA A 52 6.40 -29.90 -24.76
N TYR A 53 5.72 -30.76 -23.99
CA TYR A 53 6.37 -31.64 -23.01
C TYR A 53 6.66 -33.02 -23.62
N PRO A 54 7.76 -33.68 -23.21
CA PRO A 54 8.15 -34.99 -23.75
C PRO A 54 7.20 -36.13 -23.36
N SER A 55 6.38 -35.93 -22.32
CA SER A 55 5.40 -36.94 -21.88
C SER A 55 4.18 -36.28 -21.23
N GLN A 56 3.03 -36.97 -21.29
CA GLN A 56 1.80 -36.52 -20.62
C GLN A 56 1.95 -36.46 -19.09
N ALA A 57 2.73 -37.37 -18.49
CA ALA A 57 2.98 -37.37 -17.05
C ALA A 57 3.66 -36.06 -16.59
N VAL A 58 4.66 -35.57 -17.35
CA VAL A 58 5.32 -34.29 -17.06
C VAL A 58 4.34 -33.13 -17.21
N GLN A 59 3.50 -33.14 -18.24
CA GLN A 59 2.48 -32.09 -18.45
C GLN A 59 1.50 -32.02 -17.28
N GLN A 60 1.01 -33.17 -16.79
CA GLN A 60 0.10 -33.23 -15.63
C GLN A 60 0.77 -32.73 -14.34
N MET A 61 2.02 -33.14 -14.09
CA MET A 61 2.77 -32.69 -12.91
C MET A 61 2.97 -31.16 -12.93
N VAL A 62 3.36 -30.60 -14.08
CA VAL A 62 3.50 -29.15 -14.23
C VAL A 62 2.18 -28.43 -14.04
N ALA A 63 1.08 -28.95 -14.61
CA ALA A 63 -0.25 -28.37 -14.43
C ALA A 63 -0.70 -28.36 -12.96
N MET A 64 -0.46 -29.45 -12.22
CA MET A 64 -0.77 -29.52 -10.78
C MET A 64 0.04 -28.51 -9.96
N CYS A 65 1.35 -28.40 -10.23
CA CYS A 65 2.20 -27.42 -9.57
C CYS A 65 1.79 -25.98 -9.88
N ALA A 66 1.52 -25.67 -11.15
CA ALA A 66 1.07 -24.35 -11.59
C ALA A 66 -0.30 -23.98 -10.98
N GLY A 67 -1.25 -24.93 -10.97
CA GLY A 67 -2.55 -24.75 -10.33
C GLY A 67 -2.44 -24.49 -8.81
N GLY A 68 -1.60 -25.25 -8.12
CA GLY A 68 -1.31 -25.04 -6.69
C GLY A 68 -0.69 -23.67 -6.41
N ALA A 69 0.28 -23.23 -7.21
CA ALA A 69 0.89 -21.91 -7.10
C ALA A 69 -0.11 -20.79 -7.35
N LEU A 70 -0.98 -20.94 -8.35
CA LEU A 70 -2.02 -19.97 -8.69
C LEU A 70 -3.04 -19.83 -7.55
N MET A 71 -3.46 -20.94 -6.95
CA MET A 71 -4.35 -20.94 -5.78
C MET A 71 -3.71 -20.24 -4.57
N ALA A 72 -2.44 -20.54 -4.27
CA ALA A 72 -1.72 -19.88 -3.19
C ALA A 72 -1.58 -18.36 -3.43
N ALA A 73 -1.25 -17.95 -4.66
CA ALA A 73 -1.17 -16.55 -5.05
C ALA A 73 -2.52 -15.83 -4.94
N ALA A 74 -3.61 -16.47 -5.35
CA ALA A 74 -4.97 -15.94 -5.24
C ALA A 74 -5.37 -15.70 -3.78
N VAL A 75 -5.17 -16.68 -2.90
CA VAL A 75 -5.45 -16.55 -1.46
C VAL A 75 -4.61 -15.43 -0.86
N TRP A 76 -3.33 -15.33 -1.21
CA TRP A 76 -2.45 -14.27 -0.73
C TRP A 76 -2.92 -12.87 -1.18
N ALA A 77 -3.35 -12.73 -2.44
CA ALA A 77 -3.89 -11.49 -2.98
C ALA A 77 -5.19 -11.06 -2.25
N ILE A 78 -6.07 -12.01 -1.93
CA ILE A 78 -7.28 -11.77 -1.11
C ILE A 78 -6.90 -11.24 0.27
N VAL A 79 -6.00 -11.94 0.97
CA VAL A 79 -5.53 -11.52 2.31
C VAL A 79 -4.88 -10.13 2.27
N ALA A 80 -4.06 -9.86 1.26
CA ALA A 80 -3.43 -8.55 1.08
C ALA A 80 -4.48 -7.44 0.86
N THR A 81 -5.51 -7.73 0.08
CA THR A 81 -6.62 -6.80 -0.20
C THR A 81 -7.42 -6.50 1.05
N VAL A 82 -7.81 -7.52 1.80
CA VAL A 82 -8.55 -7.37 3.07
C VAL A 82 -7.72 -6.55 4.05
N ARG A 83 -6.43 -6.87 4.22
CA ARG A 83 -5.50 -6.11 5.09
C ARG A 83 -5.41 -4.63 4.70
N LEU A 84 -5.38 -4.33 3.40
CA LEU A 84 -5.39 -2.95 2.92
C LEU A 84 -6.73 -2.25 3.22
N GLN A 85 -7.88 -2.91 2.96
CA GLN A 85 -9.18 -2.32 3.26
C GLN A 85 -9.37 -2.03 4.75
N THR A 86 -8.92 -2.95 5.61
CA THR A 86 -8.95 -2.76 7.06
C THR A 86 -8.04 -1.61 7.49
N ALA A 87 -6.86 -1.47 6.86
CA ALA A 87 -5.97 -0.35 7.10
C ALA A 87 -6.57 0.99 6.64
N LEU A 88 -7.40 0.99 5.59
CA LEU A 88 -8.17 2.15 5.12
C LEU A 88 -9.43 2.42 5.96
N GLY A 89 -9.68 1.64 7.01
CA GLY A 89 -10.79 1.83 7.94
C GLY A 89 -12.17 1.48 7.36
N ARG A 90 -12.22 0.80 6.21
CA ARG A 90 -13.46 0.35 5.55
C ARG A 90 -14.13 -0.80 6.30
N ASN A 91 -15.42 -1.00 6.03
CA ASN A 91 -16.18 -2.13 6.55
C ASN A 91 -15.65 -3.44 5.97
N VAL A 92 -15.46 -4.45 6.83
CA VAL A 92 -14.93 -5.77 6.46
C VAL A 92 -15.84 -6.46 5.44
N VAL A 93 -17.15 -6.32 5.57
CA VAL A 93 -18.13 -6.91 4.63
C VAL A 93 -17.90 -6.43 3.19
N LEU A 94 -17.69 -5.12 3.00
CA LEU A 94 -17.40 -4.56 1.68
C LEU A 94 -16.05 -5.09 1.16
N ALA A 95 -15.06 -5.25 2.04
CA ALA A 95 -13.77 -5.83 1.68
C ALA A 95 -13.92 -7.29 1.19
N CYS A 96 -14.77 -8.08 1.84
CA CYS A 96 -15.07 -9.46 1.43
C CYS A 96 -15.75 -9.51 0.06
N ILE A 97 -16.79 -8.70 -0.15
CA ILE A 97 -17.50 -8.61 -1.44
C ILE A 97 -16.52 -8.26 -2.57
N MET A 98 -15.65 -7.26 -2.33
CA MET A 98 -14.64 -6.85 -3.31
C MET A 98 -13.58 -7.92 -3.54
N SER A 99 -13.24 -8.71 -2.51
CA SER A 99 -12.26 -9.79 -2.63
C SER A 99 -12.76 -10.97 -3.49
N ILE A 100 -14.07 -11.25 -3.49
CA ILE A 100 -14.66 -12.24 -4.41
C ILE A 100 -14.51 -11.74 -5.86
N GLY A 101 -14.68 -10.44 -6.09
CA GLY A 101 -14.46 -9.83 -7.39
C GLY A 101 -13.03 -9.96 -7.92
N MET A 102 -12.02 -10.21 -7.06
CA MET A 102 -10.64 -10.44 -7.51
C MET A 102 -10.41 -11.79 -8.20
N LEU A 103 -11.35 -12.75 -8.10
CA LEU A 103 -11.26 -14.01 -8.84
C LEU A 103 -11.29 -13.79 -10.36
N ILE A 104 -11.92 -12.71 -10.82
CA ILE A 104 -11.96 -12.35 -12.24
C ILE A 104 -10.77 -11.43 -12.56
N PRO A 105 -9.83 -11.82 -13.44
CA PRO A 105 -8.59 -11.08 -13.69
C PRO A 105 -8.79 -9.61 -14.10
N ILE A 106 -9.78 -9.35 -14.98
CA ILE A 106 -10.07 -8.00 -15.46
C ILE A 106 -10.62 -7.13 -14.34
N VAL A 107 -11.54 -7.68 -13.54
CA VAL A 107 -12.16 -7.00 -12.40
C VAL A 107 -11.12 -6.73 -11.31
N ASN A 108 -10.18 -7.65 -11.11
CA ASN A 108 -9.03 -7.48 -10.22
C ASN A 108 -8.20 -6.24 -10.58
N ILE A 109 -7.87 -6.04 -11.86
CA ILE A 109 -7.12 -4.87 -12.33
C ILE A 109 -7.91 -3.57 -12.11
N LEU A 110 -9.22 -3.56 -12.40
CA LEU A 110 -10.07 -2.39 -12.16
C LEU A 110 -10.16 -2.03 -10.68
N PHE A 111 -10.26 -3.03 -9.80
CA PHE A 111 -10.24 -2.82 -8.36
C PHE A 111 -8.91 -2.30 -7.87
N LEU A 112 -7.80 -2.87 -8.35
CA LEU A 112 -6.46 -2.39 -8.03
C LEU A 112 -6.33 -0.90 -8.38
N ALA A 113 -6.66 -0.52 -9.62
CA ALA A 113 -6.63 0.86 -10.06
C ALA A 113 -7.52 1.79 -9.21
N SER A 114 -8.72 1.33 -8.85
CA SER A 114 -9.66 2.09 -8.02
C SER A 114 -9.15 2.32 -6.59
N HIS A 115 -8.53 1.30 -6.00
CA HIS A 115 -7.96 1.38 -4.65
C HIS A 115 -6.68 2.19 -4.61
N ASP A 116 -5.79 1.97 -5.58
CA ASP A 116 -4.56 2.72 -5.75
C ASP A 116 -4.85 4.19 -6.00
N GLY A 117 -5.85 4.53 -6.81
CA GLY A 117 -6.24 5.90 -7.07
C GLY A 117 -6.63 6.67 -5.79
N ARG A 118 -7.30 6.00 -4.84
CA ARG A 118 -7.68 6.63 -3.56
C ARG A 118 -6.50 6.77 -2.61
N ALA A 119 -5.68 5.74 -2.44
CA ALA A 119 -4.49 5.78 -1.60
C ALA A 119 -3.49 6.83 -2.12
N THR A 120 -3.27 6.86 -3.44
CA THR A 120 -2.47 7.84 -4.17
C THR A 120 -2.97 9.26 -3.92
N LYS A 121 -4.28 9.52 -4.07
CA LYS A 121 -4.85 10.86 -3.79
C LYS A 121 -4.63 11.27 -2.33
N LEU A 122 -4.75 10.33 -1.38
CA LEU A 122 -4.52 10.61 0.04
C LEU A 122 -3.06 10.95 0.34
N LEU A 123 -2.11 10.22 -0.26
CA LEU A 123 -0.68 10.44 -0.09
C LEU A 123 -0.22 11.74 -0.77
N LYS A 124 -0.71 12.03 -1.98
CA LYS A 124 -0.45 13.29 -2.70
C LYS A 124 -0.90 14.52 -1.90
N LYS A 125 -2.05 14.43 -1.19
CA LYS A 125 -2.51 15.50 -0.29
C LYS A 125 -1.54 15.81 0.84
N HIS A 126 -0.65 14.89 1.19
CA HIS A 126 0.37 15.06 2.23
C HIS A 126 1.76 15.40 1.65
N GLY A 127 1.84 15.75 0.36
CA GLY A 127 3.09 16.19 -0.29
C GLY A 127 4.00 15.06 -0.76
N VAL A 128 3.54 13.80 -0.69
CA VAL A 128 4.31 12.63 -1.10
C VAL A 128 4.06 12.32 -2.57
N ARG A 129 5.14 12.13 -3.34
CA ARG A 129 5.07 11.64 -4.72
C ARG A 129 4.85 10.14 -4.68
N VAL A 130 3.90 9.70 -5.50
CA VAL A 130 3.50 8.31 -5.63
C VAL A 130 3.65 7.92 -7.08
N GLY A 131 4.44 6.88 -7.33
CA GLY A 131 4.59 6.29 -8.66
C GLY A 131 3.55 5.21 -8.90
N LEU A 132 3.62 4.58 -10.08
CA LEU A 132 2.77 3.43 -10.41
C LEU A 132 2.94 2.31 -9.38
N LEU A 133 4.17 2.10 -8.88
CA LEU A 133 4.54 1.05 -7.93
C LEU A 133 4.40 1.44 -6.43
N GLY A 134 3.63 2.49 -6.15
CA GLY A 134 3.45 3.06 -4.81
C GLY A 134 4.48 4.14 -4.45
N VAL A 135 4.62 4.41 -3.15
CA VAL A 135 5.59 5.38 -2.60
C VAL A 135 6.99 4.76 -2.60
N PRO A 136 8.00 5.44 -3.17
CA PRO A 136 9.37 4.93 -3.16
C PRO A 136 9.99 5.12 -1.75
N ARG A 137 11.04 4.35 -1.41
CA ARG A 137 11.54 4.28 0.00
C ARG A 137 12.15 5.61 0.47
N ASP A 138 12.73 6.32 -0.46
CA ASP A 138 13.26 7.69 -0.35
C ASP A 138 12.17 8.75 -0.18
N GLU A 139 10.88 8.42 -0.26
CA GLU A 139 9.81 9.36 0.09
C GLU A 139 9.09 8.97 1.38
N LEU A 140 9.36 7.78 1.92
CA LEU A 140 8.72 7.29 3.13
C LEU A 140 9.12 8.12 4.37
N HIS A 141 10.33 8.67 4.42
CA HIS A 141 10.79 9.47 5.56
C HIS A 141 10.00 10.78 5.71
N LYS A 142 9.40 11.30 4.63
CA LYS A 142 8.49 12.46 4.67
C LYS A 142 7.18 12.18 5.42
N LEU A 143 6.81 10.92 5.62
CA LEU A 143 5.59 10.51 6.33
C LEU A 143 5.79 10.34 7.85
N VAL A 144 7.01 10.52 8.35
CA VAL A 144 7.31 10.50 9.78
C VAL A 144 6.89 11.84 10.40
N GLN A 145 6.26 11.84 11.58
CA GLN A 145 5.89 13.11 12.22
C GLN A 145 7.15 13.93 12.50
N GLY A 146 7.06 15.24 12.31
CA GLY A 146 8.19 16.13 12.49
C GLY A 146 9.22 16.07 11.36
N ALA A 147 8.94 15.39 10.24
CA ALA A 147 9.73 15.56 9.02
C ALA A 147 9.17 16.71 8.15
N CYS A 148 10.05 17.43 7.44
CA CYS A 148 9.65 18.41 6.45
C CYS A 148 8.89 17.73 5.30
N ARG A 149 7.71 18.23 4.96
CA ARG A 149 6.86 17.62 3.92
C ARG A 149 7.45 17.70 2.50
N LYS A 150 8.44 18.56 2.27
CA LYS A 150 9.07 18.74 0.95
C LYS A 150 10.31 17.86 0.78
N CYS A 151 11.33 18.05 1.63
CA CYS A 151 12.60 17.33 1.54
C CYS A 151 12.72 16.13 2.49
N GLY A 152 11.87 16.05 3.53
CA GLY A 152 11.92 14.99 4.54
C GLY A 152 12.96 15.19 5.65
N TYR A 153 13.63 16.34 5.72
CA TYR A 153 14.53 16.68 6.83
C TYR A 153 13.81 16.61 8.19
N ASP A 154 14.46 16.10 9.23
CA ASP A 154 13.89 16.06 10.58
C ASP A 154 13.88 17.46 11.20
N VAL A 155 12.69 17.99 11.45
CA VAL A 155 12.48 19.34 11.99
C VAL A 155 12.08 19.34 13.46
N ARG A 156 12.10 18.18 14.15
CA ARG A 156 11.72 18.08 15.56
C ARG A 156 12.61 18.92 16.49
N THR A 157 13.87 19.14 16.11
CA THR A 157 14.87 19.88 16.90
C THR A 157 14.99 21.35 16.49
N ILE A 158 14.21 21.81 15.51
CA ILE A 158 14.34 23.14 14.93
C ILE A 158 13.29 24.08 15.53
N THR A 159 13.74 25.25 15.99
CA THR A 159 12.88 26.31 16.53
C THR A 159 12.47 27.35 15.49
N GLY A 160 13.09 27.35 14.31
CA GLY A 160 12.84 28.32 13.24
C GLY A 160 11.55 28.05 12.43
N PRO A 161 10.99 29.09 11.76
CA PRO A 161 9.76 28.97 10.98
C PRO A 161 9.95 28.32 9.60
N VAL A 162 11.19 28.08 9.18
CA VAL A 162 11.55 27.55 7.85
C VAL A 162 12.49 26.36 7.97
N CYS A 163 12.35 25.41 7.03
CA CYS A 163 13.24 24.26 6.93
C CYS A 163 14.65 24.70 6.48
N PRO A 164 15.73 24.28 7.16
CA PRO A 164 17.09 24.71 6.81
C PRO A 164 17.56 24.15 5.47
N GLU A 165 17.16 22.92 5.11
CA GLU A 165 17.57 22.28 3.86
C GLU A 165 16.89 22.85 2.61
N CYS A 166 15.60 23.19 2.69
CA CYS A 166 14.80 23.49 1.49
C CYS A 166 14.02 24.80 1.55
N GLY A 167 14.22 25.60 2.60
CA GLY A 167 13.62 26.91 2.82
C GLY A 167 12.08 26.92 2.93
N THR A 168 11.45 25.75 3.02
CA THR A 168 9.99 25.65 3.02
C THR A 168 9.45 26.02 4.39
N PRO A 169 8.40 26.86 4.48
CA PRO A 169 7.80 27.22 5.75
C PRO A 169 7.29 25.96 6.46
N LEU A 170 7.67 25.82 7.72
CA LEU A 170 7.21 24.75 8.58
C LEU A 170 5.83 25.12 9.12
N PRO A 171 4.91 24.15 9.26
CA PRO A 171 3.68 24.40 10.00
C PRO A 171 4.08 24.87 11.40
N ALA A 172 3.46 25.97 11.87
CA ALA A 172 3.69 26.47 13.22
C ALA A 172 3.61 25.28 14.18
N ALA A 173 4.66 25.11 15.00
CA ALA A 173 4.71 24.01 15.95
C ALA A 173 3.37 23.98 16.69
N PRO A 174 2.69 22.82 16.78
CA PRO A 174 1.46 22.74 17.57
C PRO A 174 1.83 23.28 18.95
N ALA A 175 1.15 24.35 19.38
CA ALA A 175 1.43 25.04 20.65
C ALA A 175 1.72 23.96 21.69
N ALA A 176 2.95 23.91 22.18
CA ALA A 176 3.46 22.80 22.98
C ALA A 176 2.37 22.46 23.99
N VAL A 177 1.80 21.25 23.88
CA VAL A 177 0.76 20.80 24.80
C VAL A 177 1.43 20.88 26.16
N ALA A 178 1.02 21.86 26.97
CA ALA A 178 1.61 22.08 28.28
C ALA A 178 1.62 20.72 29.01
N PRO A 179 2.74 20.34 29.65
CA PRO A 179 2.78 19.08 30.38
C PRO A 179 1.60 19.07 31.34
N ALA A 180 0.77 18.02 31.25
CA ALA A 180 -0.35 17.85 32.16
C ALA A 180 0.22 17.82 33.58
N ALA A 181 -0.05 18.88 34.34
CA ALA A 181 0.38 19.05 35.72
C ALA A 181 -0.33 18.06 36.65
#